data_AF-A0A1M6SF33-F1
#
_entry.id   AF-A0A1M6SF33-F1
#
_cell.length_a   1.000
_cell.length_b   1.000
_cell.length_c   1.000
_cell.angle_alpha   90.00
_cell.angle_beta   90.00
_cell.angle_gamma   90.00
#
_symmetry.space_group_name_H-M   'P 1'
#
loop_
_entity.id
_entity.type
_entity.pdbx_description
1 polymer ?
#
loop_
_entity_poly.entity_id
_entity_poly.type
_entity_poly.pdbx_seq_one_letter_code
_entity_poly.pdbx_strand_id
1 'polypeptide(L)'
;MSEKLKIKGNKIKILDAYWENDEVAIIIILLIVNYSIFGNSKSVPLKKIAFIFDALKKNLPVSKLSVQLSSPWDISDGLRKKIIVAFERELLEIKNPQTGISFSLSLKGKHLVDQIENKNILPELSNEIKKWSVEVTNDELKNQYLIW
;
A
#
# COMPACT_ATOMS: atom_id res chain seq x y z
N MET A 1 -14.84 -16.68 34.86
CA MET A 1 -15.04 -15.71 33.76
C MET A 1 -13.72 -15.02 33.52
N SER A 2 -13.05 -15.30 32.40
CA SER A 2 -11.78 -14.69 32.04
C SER A 2 -12.03 -13.33 31.40
N GLU A 3 -11.77 -12.26 32.17
CA GLU A 3 -11.76 -10.89 31.65
C GLU A 3 -10.74 -10.78 30.53
N LYS A 4 -11.23 -10.63 29.29
CA LYS A 4 -10.39 -10.29 28.15
C LYS A 4 -9.84 -8.89 28.41
N LEU A 5 -8.55 -8.81 28.75
CA LEU A 5 -7.74 -7.60 28.73
C LEU A 5 -7.99 -6.86 27.41
N LYS A 6 -8.85 -5.83 27.45
CA LYS A 6 -9.03 -4.88 26.36
C LYS A 6 -7.78 -4.01 26.34
N ILE A 7 -6.77 -4.42 25.57
CA ILE A 7 -5.62 -3.59 25.24
C ILE A 7 -6.14 -2.43 24.39
N LYS A 8 -6.56 -1.33 25.03
CA LYS A 8 -6.71 0.00 24.42
C LYS A 8 -5.34 0.72 24.44
N GLY A 9 -4.29 0.03 24.03
CA GLY A 9 -3.01 0.69 23.73
C GLY A 9 -3.21 1.50 22.45
N ASN A 10 -2.80 2.78 22.46
CA ASN A 10 -2.88 3.69 21.33
C ASN A 10 -2.63 2.99 19.99
N LYS A 11 -3.70 2.72 19.22
CA LYS A 11 -3.62 2.14 17.86
C LYS A 11 -2.54 2.86 17.02
N ILE A 12 -2.39 4.17 17.23
CA ILE A 12 -1.41 5.05 16.58
C ILE A 12 0.04 4.58 16.84
N LYS A 13 0.43 4.30 18.09
CA LYS A 13 1.81 3.87 18.43
C LYS A 13 2.14 2.47 17.91
N ILE A 14 1.15 1.59 17.85
CA ILE A 14 1.31 0.23 17.32
C ILE A 14 1.47 0.30 15.79
N LEU A 15 0.72 1.17 15.12
CA LEU A 15 0.86 1.44 13.68
C LEU A 15 2.23 2.06 13.36
N ASP A 16 2.70 3.03 14.14
CA ASP A 16 4.04 3.62 13.95
C ASP A 16 5.16 2.56 14.00
N ALA A 17 5.10 1.61 14.95
CA ALA A 17 6.03 0.49 15.01
C ALA A 17 5.91 -0.50 13.83
N TYR A 18 4.72 -0.65 13.24
CA TYR A 18 4.52 -1.45 12.04
C TYR A 18 5.13 -0.80 10.78
N TRP A 19 5.12 0.53 10.68
CA TRP A 19 5.70 1.26 9.55
C TRP A 19 7.22 1.22 9.53
N GLU A 20 7.85 1.16 10.71
CA GLU A 20 9.29 0.99 10.88
C GLU A 20 9.75 -0.45 10.58
N ASN A 21 8.83 -1.43 10.63
CA ASN A 21 9.13 -2.80 10.25
C ASN A 21 9.12 -2.96 8.71
N ASP A 22 10.29 -3.26 8.13
CA ASP A 22 10.44 -3.45 6.70
C ASP A 22 9.58 -4.59 6.13
N GLU A 23 9.41 -5.68 6.87
CA GLU A 23 8.57 -6.82 6.42
C GLU A 23 7.10 -6.42 6.31
N VAL A 24 6.58 -5.72 7.31
CA VAL A 24 5.17 -5.31 7.33
C VAL A 24 4.92 -4.27 6.25
N ALA A 25 5.84 -3.34 6.04
CA ALA A 25 5.71 -2.37 4.98
C ALA A 25 5.79 -3.01 3.58
N ILE A 26 6.62 -4.04 3.39
CA ILE A 26 6.63 -4.84 2.16
C ILE A 26 5.30 -5.55 1.97
N ILE A 27 4.74 -6.18 3.01
CA ILE A 27 3.41 -6.82 2.96
C ILE A 27 2.35 -5.82 2.52
N ILE A 28 2.36 -4.60 3.07
CA ILE A 28 1.43 -3.54 2.68
C ILE A 28 1.56 -3.20 1.19
N ILE A 29 2.79 -3.05 0.69
CA ILE A 29 3.04 -2.81 -0.74
C ILE A 29 2.47 -3.94 -1.60
N LEU A 30 2.69 -5.21 -1.21
CA LEU A 30 2.16 -6.36 -1.94
C LEU A 30 0.63 -6.39 -1.95
N LEU A 31 -0.01 -6.09 -0.82
CA LEU A 31 -1.47 -5.99 -0.72
C LEU A 31 -2.03 -4.86 -1.56
N ILE A 32 -1.37 -3.68 -1.57
CA ILE A 32 -1.75 -2.55 -2.44
C ILE A 32 -1.70 -2.99 -3.90
N VAL A 33 -0.60 -3.64 -4.32
CA VAL A 33 -0.46 -4.13 -5.69
C VAL A 33 -1.54 -5.18 -6.01
N ASN A 34 -1.79 -6.14 -5.12
CA ASN A 34 -2.80 -7.17 -5.30
C ASN A 34 -4.19 -6.59 -5.52
N TYR A 35 -4.65 -5.72 -4.62
CA TYR A 35 -6.00 -5.17 -4.66
C TYR A 35 -6.20 -4.05 -5.69
N SER A 36 -5.11 -3.47 -6.19
CA SER A 36 -5.15 -2.45 -7.24
C SER A 36 -5.18 -3.06 -8.65
N ILE A 37 -4.88 -4.36 -8.80
CA ILE A 37 -5.02 -5.11 -10.05
C ILE A 37 -6.49 -5.55 -10.15
N PHE A 38 -7.26 -4.86 -10.98
CA PHE A 38 -8.66 -5.20 -11.26
C PHE A 38 -8.94 -5.16 -12.77
N GLY A 39 -9.78 -6.08 -13.25
CA GLY A 39 -10.13 -6.20 -14.67
C GLY A 39 -8.91 -6.48 -15.56
N ASN A 40 -8.70 -5.63 -16.57
CA ASN A 40 -7.61 -5.79 -17.56
C ASN A 40 -6.26 -5.20 -17.09
N SER A 41 -6.23 -4.50 -15.95
CA SER A 41 -4.98 -3.92 -15.44
C SER A 41 -4.08 -5.03 -14.89
N LYS A 42 -2.89 -5.18 -15.45
CA LYS A 42 -1.90 -6.19 -15.03
C LYS A 42 -0.78 -5.62 -14.15
N SER A 43 -0.74 -4.31 -13.96
CA SER A 43 0.32 -3.63 -13.20
C SER A 43 -0.19 -2.34 -12.58
N VAL A 44 0.47 -1.89 -11.53
CA VAL A 44 0.09 -0.73 -10.73
C VAL A 44 1.18 0.33 -10.82
N PRO A 45 0.87 1.57 -11.23
CA PRO A 45 1.84 2.65 -11.27
C PRO A 45 2.41 2.96 -9.89
N LEU A 46 3.70 3.30 -9.83
CA LEU A 46 4.39 3.68 -8.59
C LEU A 46 3.67 4.79 -7.81
N LYS A 47 3.11 5.76 -8.55
CA LYS A 47 2.35 6.88 -7.98
C LYS A 47 1.13 6.42 -7.17
N LYS A 48 0.42 5.39 -7.64
CA LYS A 48 -0.74 4.83 -6.93
C LYS A 48 -0.30 4.09 -5.67
N ILE A 49 0.78 3.32 -5.75
CA ILE A 49 1.35 2.63 -4.59
C ILE A 49 1.77 3.63 -3.52
N ALA A 50 2.53 4.66 -3.91
CA ALA A 50 3.02 5.69 -2.99
C ALA A 50 1.88 6.46 -2.33
N PHE A 51 0.85 6.81 -3.09
CA PHE A 51 -0.31 7.51 -2.58
C PHE A 51 -1.07 6.70 -1.52
N ILE A 52 -1.42 5.45 -1.84
CA ILE A 52 -2.16 4.58 -0.91
C ILE A 52 -1.32 4.30 0.34
N PHE A 53 -0.02 4.07 0.17
CA PHE A 53 0.90 3.86 1.28
C PHE A 53 0.97 5.07 2.22
N ASP A 54 1.08 6.29 1.68
CA ASP A 54 1.13 7.52 2.46
C ASP A 54 -0.21 7.82 3.16
N ALA A 55 -1.34 7.58 2.48
CA ALA A 55 -2.66 7.68 3.09
C ALA A 55 -2.78 6.74 4.31
N LEU A 56 -2.16 5.55 4.27
CA LEU A 56 -2.31 4.52 5.32
C LEU A 56 -1.51 4.95 6.52
N LYS A 57 -0.29 5.42 6.27
CA LYS A 57 0.59 5.95 7.30
C LYS A 57 -0.04 7.15 8.04
N LYS A 58 -0.72 8.03 7.31
CA LYS A 58 -1.36 9.23 7.88
C LYS A 58 -2.76 8.99 8.44
N ASN A 59 -3.32 7.77 8.30
CA ASN A 59 -4.68 7.42 8.71
C ASN A 59 -5.73 8.41 8.18
N LEU A 60 -5.59 8.81 6.90
CA LEU A 60 -6.44 9.83 6.29
C LEU A 60 -7.61 9.20 5.53
N PRO A 61 -8.86 9.63 5.76
CA PRO A 61 -9.99 9.17 4.97
C PRO A 61 -9.87 9.69 3.53
N VAL A 62 -9.83 8.75 2.58
CA VAL A 62 -9.71 8.99 1.12
C VAL A 62 -10.89 9.80 0.54
N SER A 63 -11.99 9.97 1.29
CA SER A 63 -13.15 10.78 0.90
C SER A 63 -12.89 12.29 0.70
N LYS A 64 -11.66 12.77 0.93
CA LYS A 64 -11.20 14.16 0.66
C LYS A 64 -10.11 14.22 -0.42
N LEU A 65 -10.24 13.41 -1.47
CA LEU A 65 -9.30 13.27 -2.58
C LEU A 65 -9.03 14.54 -3.42
N SER A 66 -9.65 15.68 -3.14
CA SER A 66 -9.41 16.93 -3.88
C SER A 66 -8.37 17.89 -3.28
N VAL A 67 -7.90 17.71 -2.03
CA VAL A 67 -7.20 18.84 -1.35
C VAL A 67 -5.98 18.49 -0.47
N GLN A 68 -5.67 17.24 -0.08
CA GLN A 68 -4.76 17.10 1.10
C GLN A 68 -3.66 16.03 1.05
N LEU A 69 -3.28 15.53 -0.12
CA LEU A 69 -2.20 14.57 -0.20
C LEU A 69 -1.10 15.13 -1.10
N SER A 70 -0.01 15.50 -0.43
CA SER A 70 1.24 16.02 -0.95
C SER A 70 1.61 15.36 -2.28
N SER A 71 2.00 16.22 -3.22
CA SER A 71 2.39 15.90 -4.58
C SER A 71 3.22 14.61 -4.70
N PRO A 72 3.02 13.79 -5.75
CA PRO A 72 3.67 12.50 -5.98
C PRO A 72 5.19 12.55 -6.22
N TRP A 73 5.87 13.65 -5.93
CA TRP A 73 7.25 13.89 -6.36
C TRP A 73 8.31 13.38 -5.38
N ASP A 74 7.97 13.11 -4.12
CA ASP A 74 8.88 12.43 -3.20
C ASP A 74 8.28 11.10 -2.76
N ILE A 75 8.53 10.06 -3.56
CA ILE A 75 8.62 8.72 -2.99
C ILE A 75 9.66 8.83 -1.90
N SER A 76 9.23 8.86 -0.64
CA SER A 76 10.15 8.92 0.48
C SER A 76 11.25 7.87 0.28
N ASP A 77 12.50 8.22 0.57
CA ASP A 77 13.62 7.27 0.43
C ASP A 77 13.32 5.94 1.13
N GLY A 78 12.53 5.97 2.21
CA GLY A 78 12.02 4.78 2.89
C GLY A 78 11.14 3.90 1.99
N LEU A 79 10.16 4.45 1.27
CA LEU A 79 9.32 3.68 0.36
C LEU A 79 10.14 3.13 -0.82
N ARG A 80 11.06 3.92 -1.37
CA ARG A 80 11.95 3.46 -2.45
C ARG A 80 12.79 2.26 -2.01
N LYS A 81 13.41 2.33 -0.84
CA LYS A 81 14.19 1.22 -0.26
C LYS A 81 13.33 -0.04 -0.10
N LYS A 82 12.11 0.10 0.44
CA LYS A 82 11.19 -1.04 0.64
C LYS A 82 10.77 -1.69 -0.68
N ILE A 83 10.54 -0.91 -1.73
CA ILE A 83 10.24 -1.42 -3.08
C ILE A 83 11.45 -2.17 -3.67
N ILE A 84 12.66 -1.61 -3.52
CA ILE A 84 13.89 -2.29 -3.96
C ILE A 84 14.05 -3.62 -3.22
N VAL A 85 13.89 -3.65 -1.89
CA VAL A 85 13.98 -4.89 -1.12
C VAL A 85 12.91 -5.90 -1.55
N ALA A 86 11.68 -5.48 -1.81
CA ALA A 86 10.63 -6.37 -2.32
C ALA A 86 10.95 -6.94 -3.72
N PHE A 87 11.58 -6.14 -4.58
CA PHE A 87 12.06 -6.56 -5.88
C PHE A 87 13.23 -7.55 -5.79
N GLU A 88 14.26 -7.25 -4.99
CA GLU A 88 15.41 -8.13 -4.73
C GLU A 88 15.00 -9.48 -4.12
N ARG A 89 13.90 -9.49 -3.36
CA ARG A 89 13.29 -10.72 -2.81
C ARG A 89 12.41 -11.47 -3.80
N GLU A 90 12.33 -10.99 -5.04
CA GLU A 90 11.53 -11.54 -6.13
C GLU A 90 10.03 -11.55 -5.81
N LEU A 91 9.53 -10.61 -5.00
CA LEU A 91 8.11 -10.51 -4.66
C LEU A 91 7.36 -9.60 -5.65
N LEU A 92 8.07 -8.67 -6.28
CA LEU A 92 7.56 -7.76 -7.30
C LEU A 92 8.28 -7.97 -8.63
N GLU A 93 7.55 -7.73 -9.71
CA GLU A 93 8.11 -7.55 -11.04
C GLU A 93 7.96 -6.09 -11.45
N ILE A 94 9.03 -5.52 -11.99
CA ILE A 94 9.00 -4.19 -12.60
C ILE A 94 8.52 -4.36 -14.03
N LYS A 95 7.44 -3.67 -14.38
CA LYS A 95 7.03 -3.44 -15.76
C LYS A 95 7.39 -2.01 -16.10
N ASN A 96 7.96 -1.81 -17.28
CA ASN A 96 8.31 -0.47 -17.78
C ASN A 96 7.39 -0.12 -18.95
N PRO A 97 6.12 0.25 -18.69
CA PRO A 97 5.29 0.82 -19.74
C PRO A 97 5.93 2.12 -20.24
N GLN A 98 5.64 2.48 -21.49
CA GLN A 98 6.16 3.67 -22.18
C GLN A 98 5.95 5.00 -21.42
N THR A 99 5.16 5.01 -20.35
CA THR A 99 4.73 6.18 -19.58
C THR A 99 5.21 6.20 -18.12
N GLY A 100 6.04 5.24 -17.66
CA GLY A 100 6.64 5.26 -16.32
C GLY A 100 6.82 3.88 -15.69
N ILE A 101 7.25 3.83 -14.42
CA ILE A 101 7.47 2.57 -13.69
C ILE A 101 6.15 2.04 -13.13
N SER A 102 5.82 0.79 -13.43
CA SER A 102 4.71 0.06 -12.81
C SER A 102 5.16 -1.29 -12.25
N PHE A 103 4.38 -1.83 -11.31
CA PHE A 103 4.71 -3.05 -10.59
C PHE A 103 3.59 -4.07 -10.70
N SER A 104 3.95 -5.34 -10.79
CA SER A 104 3.04 -6.47 -10.61
C SER A 104 3.61 -7.42 -9.56
N LEU A 105 2.77 -8.25 -8.97
CA LEU A 105 3.26 -9.35 -8.13
C LEU A 105 3.94 -10.39 -9.01
N SER A 106 5.05 -10.94 -8.54
CA SER A 106 5.57 -12.19 -9.07
C SER A 106 4.72 -13.38 -8.60
N LEU A 107 5.00 -14.59 -9.09
CA LEU A 107 4.41 -15.83 -8.56
C LEU A 107 4.66 -15.99 -7.04
N LYS A 108 5.87 -15.67 -6.59
CA LYS A 108 6.28 -15.74 -5.18
C LYS A 108 5.56 -14.68 -4.34
N GLY A 109 5.46 -13.45 -4.84
CA GLY A 109 4.71 -12.37 -4.20
C GLY A 109 3.22 -12.71 -4.06
N LYS A 110 2.62 -13.28 -5.11
CA LYS A 110 1.23 -13.73 -5.08
C LYS A 110 1.00 -14.82 -4.03
N HIS A 111 1.86 -15.84 -3.99
CA HIS A 111 1.75 -16.90 -2.99
C HIS A 111 1.87 -16.36 -1.55
N LEU A 112 2.75 -15.38 -1.32
CA LEU A 112 2.86 -14.73 -0.01
C LEU A 112 1.58 -13.97 0.36
N VAL A 113 0.99 -13.22 -0.57
CA VAL A 113 -0.29 -12.54 -0.37
C VAL A 113 -1.40 -13.55 -0.05
N ASP A 114 -1.51 -14.62 -0.83
CA ASP A 114 -2.50 -15.68 -0.61
C ASP A 114 -2.35 -16.30 0.79
N GLN A 115 -1.12 -16.50 1.28
CA GLN A 115 -0.89 -16.99 2.64
C GLN A 115 -1.36 -15.99 3.72
N ILE A 116 -1.13 -14.70 3.51
CA ILE A 116 -1.53 -13.64 4.44
C ILE A 116 -3.06 -13.57 4.51
N GLU A 117 -3.73 -13.60 3.36
CA GLU A 117 -5.20 -13.59 3.29
C GLU A 117 -5.81 -14.85 3.90
N ASN A 118 -5.33 -16.04 3.50
CA ASN A 118 -5.88 -17.31 3.97
C ASN A 118 -5.66 -17.55 5.47
N LYS A 119 -4.51 -17.09 6.01
CA LYS A 119 -4.24 -17.15 7.45
C LYS A 119 -4.87 -16.00 8.23
N ASN A 120 -5.59 -15.10 7.53
CA ASN A 120 -6.23 -13.92 8.10
C ASN A 120 -5.25 -13.07 8.93
N ILE A 121 -4.03 -12.91 8.41
CA ILE A 121 -2.98 -12.12 9.04
C ILE A 121 -3.29 -10.64 8.75
N LEU A 122 -3.47 -9.84 9.81
CA LEU A 122 -3.79 -8.40 9.74
C LEU A 122 -5.10 -8.06 8.99
N PRO A 123 -6.26 -8.61 9.42
CA PRO A 123 -7.53 -8.48 8.69
C PRO A 123 -8.04 -7.03 8.58
N GLU A 124 -7.85 -6.22 9.63
CA GLU A 124 -8.26 -4.81 9.62
C GLU A 124 -7.50 -4.04 8.53
N LEU A 125 -6.18 -4.26 8.44
CA LEU A 125 -5.30 -3.60 7.48
C LEU A 125 -5.61 -4.05 6.04
N SER A 126 -5.77 -5.35 5.80
CA SER A 126 -6.12 -5.87 4.47
C SER A 126 -7.43 -5.29 3.96
N ASN A 127 -8.44 -5.16 4.83
CA ASN A 127 -9.72 -4.54 4.47
C ASN A 127 -9.59 -3.05 4.13
N GLU A 128 -8.78 -2.32 4.89
CA GLU A 128 -8.52 -0.89 4.63
C GLU A 128 -7.77 -0.68 3.30
N ILE A 129 -6.71 -1.46 3.05
CA ILE A 129 -5.95 -1.42 1.80
C ILE A 129 -6.85 -1.77 0.62
N LYS A 130 -7.69 -2.80 0.77
CA LYS A 130 -8.64 -3.22 -0.27
C LYS A 130 -9.61 -2.11 -0.62
N LYS A 131 -10.19 -1.45 0.38
CA LYS A 131 -11.08 -0.32 0.20
C LYS A 131 -10.41 0.79 -0.61
N TRP A 132 -9.22 1.22 -0.22
CA TRP A 132 -8.55 2.34 -0.87
C TRP A 132 -7.97 2.00 -2.24
N SER A 133 -7.57 0.75 -2.46
CA SER A 133 -7.12 0.29 -3.78
C SER A 133 -8.23 0.37 -4.82
N VAL A 134 -9.49 0.22 -4.39
CA VAL A 134 -10.70 0.41 -5.21
C VAL A 134 -11.08 1.88 -5.34
N GLU A 135 -11.05 2.64 -4.25
CA GLU A 135 -11.46 4.06 -4.25
C GLU A 135 -10.48 4.97 -5.00
N VAL A 136 -9.17 4.66 -5.00
CA VAL A 136 -8.15 5.49 -5.67
C VAL A 136 -8.00 5.07 -7.14
N THR A 137 -8.48 5.91 -8.06
CA THR A 137 -8.30 5.68 -9.50
C THR A 137 -7.04 6.35 -10.04
N ASN A 138 -6.49 5.80 -11.12
CA ASN A 138 -5.31 6.40 -11.76
C ASN A 138 -5.59 7.78 -12.36
N ASP A 139 -6.84 8.07 -12.72
CA ASP A 139 -7.24 9.34 -13.33
C ASP A 139 -7.35 10.46 -12.30
N GLU A 140 -7.82 10.17 -11.08
CA GLU A 140 -7.80 11.13 -9.96
C GLU A 140 -6.36 11.52 -9.60
N LEU A 141 -5.43 10.57 -9.64
CA LEU A 141 -4.01 10.83 -9.39
C LEU A 141 -3.39 11.77 -10.43
N LYS A 142 -3.86 11.77 -11.68
CA LYS A 142 -3.36 12.71 -12.72
C LYS A 142 -3.75 14.16 -12.42
N ASN A 143 -4.88 14.38 -11.74
CA ASN A 143 -5.48 15.70 -11.51
C ASN A 143 -5.14 16.32 -10.14
N GLN A 144 -4.11 15.81 -9.44
CA GLN A 144 -3.68 16.36 -8.17
C GLN A 144 -3.01 17.74 -8.36
N TYR A 145 -3.65 18.77 -7.82
CA TYR A 145 -3.10 20.13 -7.79
C TYR A 145 -2.23 20.32 -6.55
N LEU A 146 -1.09 20.98 -6.73
CA LEU A 146 -0.23 21.43 -5.64
C LEU A 146 -0.99 22.46 -4.79
N ILE A 147 -1.12 22.21 -3.50
CA ILE A 147 -1.48 23.25 -2.53
C ILE A 147 -0.17 23.66 -1.85
N TRP A 148 0.25 24.89 -2.14
CA TRP A 148 1.41 25.55 -1.54
C TRP A 148 1.11 26.01 -0.12
#